data_AF-A0A7W1JQL6-F1
#
_entry.id   AF-A0A7W1JQL6-F1
#
_cell.length_a   1.000
_cell.length_b   1.000
_cell.length_c   1.000
_cell.angle_alpha   90.00
_cell.angle_beta   90.00
_cell.angle_gamma   90.00
#
_symmetry.space_group_name_H-M   'P 1'
#
loop_
_entity.id
_entity.type
_entity.pdbx_description
1 polymer ?
#
loop_
_entity_poly.entity_id
_entity_poly.type
_entity_poly.pdbx_seq_one_letter_code
_entity_poly.pdbx_strand_id
1 'polypeptide(L)' 'MSNIKPVRKVGVVGTGGMGRVHARQYAKMPDVELIAFDGDPERATAYANDTGASIAKT' A
#
# COMPACT_ATOMS: atom_id res chain seq x y z
N MET A 1 15.49 14.48 -21.83
CA MET A 1 14.67 14.90 -20.67
C MET A 1 14.31 13.66 -19.85
N SER A 2 14.67 13.62 -18.57
CA SER A 2 14.25 12.55 -17.65
C SER A 2 12.76 12.70 -17.34
N ASN A 3 11.96 11.69 -17.66
CA ASN A 3 10.49 11.71 -17.55
C ASN A 3 10.06 11.20 -16.16
N ILE A 4 10.47 11.90 -15.10
CA ILE A 4 10.14 11.52 -13.72
C ILE A 4 8.65 11.80 -13.50
N LYS A 5 7.81 10.75 -13.54
CA LYS A 5 6.42 10.87 -13.13
C LYS A 5 6.35 11.11 -11.61
N PRO A 6 5.49 12.01 -11.12
CA PRO A 6 5.31 12.23 -9.70
C PRO A 6 4.71 10.99 -9.05
N VAL A 7 5.35 10.49 -7.99
CA VAL A 7 4.86 9.37 -7.19
C VAL A 7 3.71 9.85 -6.29
N ARG A 8 2.56 9.19 -6.38
CA ARG A 8 1.38 9.44 -5.55
C ARG A 8 1.37 8.50 -4.36
N LYS A 9 1.27 9.07 -3.16
CA LYS A 9 1.15 8.28 -1.92
C LYS A 9 -0.31 7.92 -1.67
N VAL A 10 -0.58 6.65 -1.45
CA VAL A 10 -1.92 6.13 -1.17
C VAL A 10 -1.91 5.41 0.17
N GLY A 11 -2.77 5.86 1.09
CA GLY A 11 -2.98 5.21 2.37
C GLY A 11 -4.16 4.23 2.32
N VAL A 12 -3.97 3.01 2.83
CA VAL A 12 -5.02 2.03 3.06
C VAL A 12 -5.18 1.84 4.56
N VAL A 13 -6.39 2.13 5.06
CA VAL A 13 -6.78 1.91 6.46
C VAL A 13 -7.66 0.67 6.49
N GLY A 14 -7.18 -0.38 7.16
CA GLY A 14 -7.80 -1.71 7.17
C GLY A 14 -7.30 -2.60 6.04
N THR A 15 -6.58 -3.66 6.40
CA THR A 15 -5.89 -4.58 5.48
C THR A 15 -6.67 -5.87 5.21
N GLY A 16 -7.97 -5.86 5.48
CA GLY A 16 -8.88 -6.97 5.20
C GLY A 16 -9.13 -7.21 3.69
N GLY A 17 -10.18 -7.96 3.36
CA GLY A 17 -10.48 -8.36 1.98
C GLY A 17 -10.53 -7.19 0.98
N MET A 18 -11.23 -6.10 1.33
CA MET A 18 -11.31 -4.92 0.46
C MET A 18 -9.97 -4.19 0.32
N GLY A 19 -9.22 -4.03 1.41
CA GLY A 19 -7.88 -3.44 1.36
C GLY A 19 -6.98 -4.16 0.35
N ARG A 20 -6.98 -5.50 0.37
CA ARG A 20 -6.19 -6.32 -0.57
C ARG A 20 -6.63 -6.16 -2.02
N VAL A 21 -7.93 -6.02 -2.29
CA VAL A 21 -8.43 -5.77 -3.65
C VAL A 21 -7.92 -4.43 -4.18
N HIS A 22 -7.96 -3.38 -3.36
CA HIS A 22 -7.41 -2.07 -3.74
C HIS A 22 -5.89 -2.13 -3.93
N ALA A 23 -5.16 -2.80 -3.02
CA ALA A 23 -3.71 -3.00 -3.11
C ALA A 23 -3.28 -3.61 -4.45
N ARG A 24 -4.00 -4.64 -4.91
CA ARG A 24 -3.72 -5.33 -6.18
C ARG A 24 -3.83 -4.40 -7.39
N GLN A 25 -4.69 -3.38 -7.32
CA GLN A 25 -4.81 -2.40 -8.39
C GLN A 25 -3.73 -1.32 -8.28
N TYR A 26 -3.43 -0.85 -7.07
CA TYR A 26 -2.35 0.11 -6.84
C TYR A 26 -0.97 -0.45 -7.20
N ALA A 27 -0.72 -1.74 -6.97
CA ALA A 27 0.53 -2.41 -7.35
C ALA A 27 0.79 -2.41 -8.88
N LYS A 28 -0.24 -2.21 -9.71
CA LYS A 28 -0.10 -2.07 -11.17
C LYS A 28 0.23 -0.65 -11.61
N MET A 29 0.22 0.31 -10.69
CA MET A 29 0.45 1.72 -10.96
C MET A 29 1.89 2.07 -10.55
N PRO A 30 2.83 2.20 -11.51
CA PRO A 30 4.25 2.42 -11.20
C PRO A 30 4.53 3.80 -10.58
N ASP A 31 3.54 4.69 -10.61
CA ASP A 31 3.57 6.01 -10.00
C ASP A 31 2.84 6.04 -8.65
N VAL A 32 2.64 4.90 -7.98
CA VAL A 32 2.00 4.81 -6.66
C VAL A 32 2.94 4.21 -5.62
N GLU A 33 3.01 4.86 -4.47
CA GLU A 33 3.60 4.33 -3.24
C GLU A 33 2.47 3.98 -2.27
N LEU A 34 2.39 2.72 -1.88
CA LEU A 34 1.33 2.21 -1.01
C LEU A 34 1.77 2.21 0.45
N ILE A 35 0.93 2.78 1.31
CA ILE A 35 1.12 2.83 2.76
C ILE A 35 -0.09 2.16 3.41
N ALA A 36 0.13 1.24 4.33
CA ALA A 36 -0.91 0.48 5.01
C ALA A 36 -0.95 0.77 6.51
N PHE A 37 -2.15 0.87 7.06
CA PHE A 37 -2.40 0.89 8.49
C PHE A 37 -3.47 -0.14 8.84
N ASP A 38 -3.22 -0.92 9.88
CA ASP A 38 -4.21 -1.79 10.51
C ASP A 38 -4.02 -1.71 12.03
N GLY A 39 -5.12 -1.86 12.78
CA GLY A 39 -5.05 -1.93 14.24
C GLY A 39 -4.41 -3.23 14.73
N ASP A 40 -4.44 -4.27 13.89
CA ASP A 40 -3.74 -5.53 14.10
C ASP A 40 -2.38 -5.50 13.37
N PRO A 41 -1.24 -5.43 14.09
CA PRO A 41 0.08 -5.30 13.48
C PRO A 41 0.48 -6.54 12.67
N GLU A 42 -0.05 -7.72 12.98
CA GLU A 42 0.21 -8.94 12.21
C GLU A 42 -0.46 -8.85 10.83
N ARG A 43 -1.69 -8.31 10.78
CA ARG A 43 -2.40 -8.09 9.51
C ARG A 43 -1.71 -7.04 8.65
N ALA A 44 -1.26 -5.93 9.25
CA ALA A 44 -0.48 -4.91 8.55
C ALA A 44 0.82 -5.50 7.97
N THR A 45 1.51 -6.35 8.74
CA THR A 45 2.75 -7.02 8.31
C THR A 45 2.51 -8.00 7.17
N ALA A 46 1.51 -8.88 7.29
CA ALA A 46 1.14 -9.81 6.23
C ALA A 46 0.76 -9.07 4.94
N TYR A 47 0.01 -7.98 5.07
CA TYR A 47 -0.37 -7.14 3.94
C TYR A 47 0.86 -6.48 3.28
N ALA A 48 1.78 -5.93 4.05
CA ALA A 48 3.02 -5.36 3.54
C ALA A 48 3.86 -6.39 2.75
N ASN A 49 3.97 -7.62 3.25
CA ASN A 49 4.66 -8.71 2.55
C ASN A 49 3.95 -9.09 1.24
N ASP A 50 2.62 -9.12 1.23
CA ASP A 50 1.82 -9.47 0.05
C ASP A 50 1.89 -8.40 -1.05
N THR A 51 1.96 -7.11 -0.68
CA THR A 51 1.72 -6.00 -1.61
C THR A 51 2.92 -5.07 -1.81
N GLY A 52 3.99 -5.23 -1.03
CA GLY A 52 5.12 -4.31 -0.99
C GLY A 52 4.80 -2.95 -0.34
N ALA A 53 3.71 -2.85 0.42
CA ALA A 53 3.32 -1.61 1.07
C ALA A 53 4.23 -1.29 2.27
N SER A 54 4.50 -0.02 2.50
CA SER A 54 5.10 0.43 3.76
C SER A 54 4.05 0.44 4.86
N ILE A 55 4.44 0.12 6.10
CA ILE A 55 3.53 0.18 7.26
C ILE A 55 3.58 1.59 7.85
N ALA A 56 2.41 2.22 8.01
CA ALA A 56 2.29 3.51 8.68
C ALA A 56 2.67 3.37 10.16
N LYS A 57 3.41 4.35 10.69
CA LYS A 57 3.70 4.42 12.12
C LYS A 57 2.45 4.90 12.87
N THR A 58 2.21 4.30 14.03
CA THR A 58 1.23 4.77 15.02
C THR A 58 1.66 6.07 15.67
#